data_AF-A0A7X9EYS5-F1
#
_entry.id   AF-A0A7X9EYS5-F1
#
_cell.length_a   1.000
_cell.length_b   1.000
_cell.length_c   1.000
_cell.angle_alpha   90.00
_cell.angle_beta   90.00
_cell.angle_gamma   90.00
#
_symmetry.space_group_name_H-M   'P 1'
#
loop_
_entity.id
_entity.type
_entity.pdbx_description
1 polymer ?
#
loop_
_entity_poly.entity_id
_entity_poly.type
_entity_poly.pdbx_seq_one_letter_code
_entity_poly.pdbx_strand_id
1 'polypeptide(L)'
;MDLVIRVIPDLLFSGLSNLAAYLAAHVLLCLLPAFFIAGAMTAFIPKEMITRYLGRNTPKYISYPAAAAAGFMLAVCSCTIVPLFAGIYKKGAGLGPAITFLFTAPAMNILAIAYTGTVIGYDMALARLAIALVFGISIGFIMSILFRKEDQAHDKETDALFAGKVSMRPATLVFLLTLVALLVIGTFQVDLLKDSYFQFELPIHQAKEFNNDLSALIPYDPSKGEEGVTIQGVILIGTLPLIGFTGWLGIEKIHEHINGWTGVSIGLVGITLLFASMKLIPVDQGLLVAITGKTIGVLICIVFLAWLLKYRLSRSEIRDFLWESWKFIKQIFPLLIVGVFIVGVIRGLIKPEWIETVAGRNTLLGNLAGVIFGVFMYFPTLVEVTIAKMFLGLGMHRGPLLAYLMSDPELSLQSILITSTIIGKKKAWVYVGLVALFSTLAGLLYGAWMDGSGSTLLVVLTSSVFVLIVVFFFFRMKKVKKCG
;
A
#
# COMPACT_ATOMS: atom_id res chain seq x y z
N MET A 1 37.09 13.41 10.63
CA MET A 1 36.98 13.16 9.18
C MET A 1 36.80 11.67 8.89
N ASP A 2 37.53 10.79 9.59
CA ASP A 2 37.46 9.32 9.40
C ASP A 2 36.10 8.68 9.73
N LEU A 3 35.35 9.24 10.69
CA LEU A 3 34.00 8.76 11.01
C LEU A 3 33.01 9.01 9.86
N VAL A 4 33.12 10.17 9.20
CA VAL A 4 32.23 10.57 8.10
C VAL A 4 32.54 9.78 6.83
N ILE A 5 33.82 9.49 6.58
CA ILE A 5 34.29 8.71 5.42
C ILE A 5 33.85 7.23 5.53
N ARG A 6 33.71 6.68 6.74
CA ARG A 6 33.24 5.30 6.94
C ARG A 6 31.72 5.19 7.01
N VAL A 7 31.04 6.13 7.69
CA VAL A 7 29.60 6.04 7.93
C VAL A 7 28.78 6.35 6.66
N ILE A 8 29.20 7.28 5.81
CA ILE A 8 28.43 7.63 4.60
C ILE A 8 28.30 6.45 3.63
N PRO A 9 29.38 5.73 3.26
CA PRO A 9 29.28 4.55 2.41
C PRO A 9 28.37 3.46 2.99
N ASP A 10 28.46 3.19 4.29
CA ASP A 10 27.64 2.17 4.96
C ASP A 10 26.14 2.55 4.90
N LEU A 11 25.82 3.82 5.11
CA LEU A 11 24.44 4.32 5.01
C LEU A 11 23.91 4.29 3.57
N LEU A 12 24.72 4.68 2.59
CA LEU A 12 24.34 4.60 1.18
C LEU A 12 24.12 3.15 0.74
N PHE A 13 24.98 2.24 1.22
CA PHE A 13 24.86 0.81 0.98
C PHE A 13 23.59 0.25 1.62
N SER A 14 23.26 0.65 2.85
CA SER A 14 21.99 0.31 3.51
C SER A 14 20.76 0.81 2.74
N GLY A 15 20.84 2.01 2.17
CA GLY A 15 19.82 2.52 1.24
C GLY A 15 19.65 1.65 -0.01
N LEU A 16 20.77 1.28 -0.65
CA LEU A 16 20.78 0.46 -1.87
C LEU A 16 20.31 -0.97 -1.60
N SER A 17 20.72 -1.56 -0.48
CA SER A 17 20.33 -2.92 -0.10
C SER A 17 18.83 -3.01 0.20
N ASN A 18 18.28 -2.03 0.93
CA ASN A 18 16.85 -1.93 1.20
C ASN A 18 16.05 -1.75 -0.09
N LEU A 19 16.53 -0.89 -1.01
CA LEU A 19 15.90 -0.71 -2.31
C LEU A 19 15.92 -2.01 -3.12
N ALA A 20 17.06 -2.70 -3.19
CA ALA A 20 17.18 -3.96 -3.93
C ALA A 20 16.23 -5.04 -3.37
N ALA A 21 16.20 -5.21 -2.04
CA ALA A 21 15.30 -6.13 -1.37
C ALA A 21 13.83 -5.81 -1.66
N TYR A 22 13.45 -4.53 -1.56
CA TYR A 22 12.10 -4.06 -1.86
C TYR A 22 11.69 -4.30 -3.33
N LEU A 23 12.58 -4.01 -4.28
CA LEU A 23 12.33 -4.23 -5.71
C LEU A 23 12.18 -5.73 -6.02
N ALA A 24 12.99 -6.59 -5.38
CA ALA A 24 12.95 -8.04 -5.57
C ALA A 24 11.67 -8.68 -5.02
N ALA A 25 11.26 -8.31 -3.80
CA ALA A 25 10.19 -8.99 -3.09
C ALA A 25 8.80 -8.37 -3.31
N HIS A 26 8.71 -7.03 -3.39
CA HIS A 26 7.45 -6.32 -3.18
C HIS A 26 6.93 -5.57 -4.41
N VAL A 27 7.80 -5.18 -5.35
CA VAL A 27 7.37 -4.39 -6.52
C VAL A 27 6.60 -5.21 -7.56
N LEU A 28 6.98 -6.45 -7.80
CA LEU A 28 6.49 -7.12 -9.00
C LEU A 28 5.11 -7.74 -8.84
N LEU A 29 4.90 -8.58 -7.83
CA LEU A 29 3.61 -9.27 -7.66
C LEU A 29 2.51 -8.39 -7.09
N CYS A 30 2.86 -7.24 -6.51
CA CYS A 30 1.91 -6.36 -5.83
C CYS A 30 1.78 -5.00 -6.53
N LEU A 31 2.89 -4.27 -6.70
CA LEU A 31 2.85 -2.91 -7.24
C LEU A 31 2.50 -2.88 -8.74
N LEU A 32 3.04 -3.82 -9.53
CA LEU A 32 2.78 -3.85 -10.98
C LEU A 32 1.30 -4.11 -11.30
N PRO A 33 0.62 -5.16 -10.77
CA PRO A 33 -0.83 -5.30 -10.93
C PRO A 33 -1.61 -4.10 -10.40
N ALA A 34 -1.19 -3.48 -9.29
CA ALA A 34 -1.87 -2.30 -8.76
C ALA A 34 -1.84 -1.09 -9.70
N PHE A 35 -0.74 -0.85 -10.41
CA PHE A 35 -0.68 0.19 -11.44
C PHE A 35 -1.62 -0.10 -12.61
N PHE A 36 -1.70 -1.36 -13.05
CA PHE A 36 -2.66 -1.76 -14.08
C PHE A 36 -4.11 -1.66 -13.58
N ILE A 37 -4.40 -2.04 -12.33
CA ILE A 37 -5.74 -1.85 -11.73
C ILE A 37 -6.07 -0.36 -11.70
N ALA A 38 -5.18 0.51 -11.21
CA ALA A 38 -5.40 1.95 -11.18
C ALA A 38 -5.66 2.54 -12.58
N GLY A 39 -4.89 2.10 -13.59
CA GLY A 39 -5.10 2.46 -14.98
C GLY A 39 -6.45 1.94 -15.52
N ALA A 40 -6.81 0.69 -15.24
CA ALA A 40 -8.08 0.09 -15.64
C ALA A 40 -9.28 0.75 -14.95
N MET A 41 -9.14 1.13 -13.69
CA MET A 41 -10.15 1.90 -12.96
C MET A 41 -10.34 3.28 -13.59
N THR A 42 -9.24 3.95 -13.94
CA THR A 42 -9.28 5.28 -14.56
C THR A 42 -9.76 5.23 -16.02
N ALA A 43 -9.52 4.15 -16.74
CA ALA A 43 -9.96 3.99 -18.12
C ALA A 43 -11.39 3.44 -18.23
N PHE A 44 -11.75 2.45 -17.43
CA PHE A 44 -12.98 1.66 -17.62
C PHE A 44 -14.10 1.97 -16.64
N ILE A 45 -13.80 2.40 -15.41
CA ILE A 45 -14.86 2.64 -14.44
C ILE A 45 -15.56 3.95 -14.78
N PRO A 46 -16.87 3.91 -15.07
CA PRO A 46 -17.63 5.12 -15.32
C PRO A 46 -17.81 5.86 -14.00
N LYS A 47 -17.81 7.19 -14.08
CA LYS A 47 -17.89 8.09 -12.93
C LYS A 47 -19.10 7.76 -12.05
N GLU A 48 -20.23 7.38 -12.66
CA GLU A 48 -21.48 7.08 -11.99
C GLU A 48 -21.36 5.93 -10.98
N MET A 49 -20.52 4.92 -11.27
CA MET A 49 -20.32 3.81 -10.33
C MET A 49 -19.60 4.27 -9.07
N ILE A 50 -18.55 5.08 -9.23
CA ILE A 50 -17.77 5.61 -8.11
C ILE A 50 -18.60 6.64 -7.35
N THR A 51 -19.25 7.57 -8.04
CA THR A 51 -20.07 8.62 -7.40
C THR A 51 -21.36 8.09 -6.79
N ARG A 52 -21.90 6.95 -7.23
CA ARG A 52 -23.06 6.33 -6.58
C ARG A 52 -22.77 5.93 -5.14
N TYR A 53 -21.58 5.36 -4.87
CA TYR A 53 -21.22 4.88 -3.54
C TYR A 53 -20.24 5.78 -2.80
N LEU A 54 -19.26 6.37 -3.48
CA LEU A 54 -18.19 7.16 -2.88
C LEU A 54 -18.27 8.65 -3.22
N GLY A 55 -19.34 9.09 -3.89
CA GLY A 55 -19.50 10.47 -4.33
C GLY A 55 -19.64 11.45 -3.17
N ARG A 56 -19.31 12.71 -3.44
CA ARG A 56 -19.45 13.80 -2.48
C ARG A 56 -20.89 13.94 -1.96
N ASN A 57 -21.86 13.81 -2.87
CA ASN A 57 -23.29 13.99 -2.60
C ASN A 57 -23.97 12.69 -2.13
N THR A 58 -23.27 11.55 -2.16
CA THR A 58 -23.78 10.28 -1.62
C THR A 58 -24.03 10.41 -0.12
N PRO A 59 -25.16 9.87 0.40
CA PRO A 59 -25.43 9.86 1.82
C PRO A 59 -24.26 9.27 2.62
N LYS A 60 -23.89 9.94 3.72
CA LYS A 60 -22.66 9.63 4.48
C LYS A 60 -22.68 8.24 5.12
N TYR A 61 -23.88 7.75 5.47
CA TYR A 61 -24.08 6.39 5.98
C TYR A 61 -23.89 5.29 4.92
N ILE A 62 -23.84 5.64 3.63
CA ILE A 62 -23.50 4.70 2.55
C ILE A 62 -22.01 4.84 2.20
N SER A 63 -21.55 6.08 2.00
CA SER A 63 -20.23 6.31 1.42
C SER A 63 -19.06 5.97 2.32
N TYR A 64 -19.17 6.23 3.62
CA TYR A 64 -18.10 5.92 4.57
C TYR A 64 -17.99 4.42 4.87
N PRO A 65 -19.09 3.69 5.15
CA PRO A 65 -19.02 2.24 5.30
C PRO A 65 -18.58 1.53 4.01
N ALA A 66 -19.04 1.98 2.84
CA ALA A 66 -18.60 1.42 1.56
C ALA A 66 -17.09 1.62 1.33
N ALA A 67 -16.56 2.81 1.65
CA ALA A 67 -15.13 3.09 1.56
C ALA A 67 -14.30 2.20 2.52
N ALA A 68 -14.73 2.10 3.78
CA ALA A 68 -14.05 1.28 4.78
C ALA A 68 -14.10 -0.22 4.44
N ALA A 69 -15.25 -0.72 3.98
CA ALA A 69 -15.40 -2.10 3.55
C ALA A 69 -14.54 -2.41 2.32
N ALA A 70 -14.50 -1.50 1.34
CA ALA A 70 -13.63 -1.65 0.17
C ALA A 70 -12.15 -1.69 0.57
N GLY A 71 -11.73 -0.83 1.50
CA GLY A 71 -10.37 -0.85 2.04
C GLY A 71 -10.04 -2.18 2.71
N PHE A 72 -10.89 -2.61 3.66
CA PHE A 72 -10.75 -3.88 4.37
C PHE A 72 -10.65 -5.10 3.44
N MET A 73 -11.50 -5.16 2.41
CA MET A 73 -11.56 -6.31 1.50
C MET A 73 -10.38 -6.41 0.53
N LEU A 74 -9.79 -5.28 0.11
CA LEU A 74 -8.71 -5.31 -0.89
C LEU A 74 -7.38 -5.80 -0.31
N ALA A 75 -7.21 -5.84 1.01
CA ALA A 75 -6.00 -6.34 1.69
C ALA A 75 -4.69 -5.81 1.08
N VAL A 76 -4.69 -4.52 0.71
CA VAL A 76 -3.59 -3.86 0.01
C VAL A 76 -2.67 -3.13 0.98
N CYS A 77 -1.39 -3.02 0.62
CA CYS A 77 -0.42 -2.23 1.35
C CYS A 77 -0.45 -0.75 0.91
N SER A 78 0.30 0.11 1.61
CA SER A 78 0.40 1.54 1.33
C SER A 78 0.83 1.85 -0.12
N CYS A 79 1.69 1.03 -0.70
CA CYS A 79 2.20 1.25 -2.07
C CYS A 79 1.16 0.95 -3.16
N THR A 80 0.16 0.12 -2.88
CA THR A 80 -0.89 -0.24 -3.83
C THR A 80 -2.18 0.52 -3.60
N ILE A 81 -2.48 0.93 -2.37
CA ILE A 81 -3.67 1.75 -2.08
C ILE A 81 -3.56 3.15 -2.69
N VAL A 82 -2.37 3.76 -2.73
CA VAL A 82 -2.23 5.14 -3.22
C VAL A 82 -2.59 5.29 -4.72
N PRO A 83 -2.13 4.41 -5.64
CA PRO A 83 -2.61 4.39 -7.02
C PRO A 83 -4.13 4.17 -7.13
N LEU A 84 -4.70 3.25 -6.34
CA LEU A 84 -6.14 2.97 -6.35
C LEU A 84 -6.95 4.19 -5.86
N PHE A 85 -6.49 4.82 -4.78
CA PHE A 85 -7.01 6.07 -4.26
C PHE A 85 -6.96 7.18 -5.33
N ALA A 86 -5.85 7.31 -6.05
CA ALA A 86 -5.71 8.28 -7.14
C ALA A 86 -6.74 8.04 -8.24
N GLY A 87 -6.96 6.78 -8.62
CA GLY A 87 -7.94 6.38 -9.63
C GLY A 87 -9.37 6.74 -9.21
N ILE A 88 -9.80 6.39 -8.00
CA ILE A 88 -11.16 6.69 -7.53
C ILE A 88 -11.38 8.19 -7.30
N TYR A 89 -10.36 8.90 -6.79
CA TYR A 89 -10.46 10.33 -6.51
C TYR A 89 -10.58 11.12 -7.81
N LYS A 90 -9.72 10.87 -8.80
CA LYS A 90 -9.80 11.50 -10.14
C LYS A 90 -11.13 11.23 -10.87
N LYS A 91 -11.83 10.15 -10.50
CA LYS A 91 -13.15 9.78 -11.03
C LYS A 91 -14.32 10.34 -10.22
N GLY A 92 -14.07 11.21 -9.26
CA GLY A 92 -15.13 11.97 -8.57
C GLY A 92 -15.58 11.37 -7.24
N ALA A 93 -14.82 10.43 -6.67
CA ALA A 93 -15.00 10.12 -5.25
C ALA A 93 -14.84 11.40 -4.42
N GLY A 94 -15.76 11.62 -3.47
CA GLY A 94 -15.64 12.73 -2.54
C GLY A 94 -14.39 12.57 -1.67
N LEU A 95 -13.76 13.68 -1.31
CA LEU A 95 -12.53 13.68 -0.53
C LEU A 95 -12.64 12.84 0.76
N GLY A 96 -13.77 12.90 1.46
CA GLY A 96 -13.94 12.17 2.72
C GLY A 96 -13.97 10.64 2.57
N PRO A 97 -14.87 10.07 1.75
CA PRO A 97 -14.86 8.64 1.44
C PRO A 97 -13.54 8.18 0.82
N ALA A 98 -12.91 8.99 -0.04
CA ALA A 98 -11.62 8.65 -0.64
C ALA A 98 -10.49 8.56 0.42
N ILE A 99 -10.43 9.49 1.38
CA ILE A 99 -9.47 9.44 2.49
C ILE A 99 -9.79 8.29 3.45
N THR A 100 -11.06 7.99 3.70
CA THR A 100 -11.47 6.82 4.50
C THR A 100 -10.94 5.54 3.87
N PHE A 101 -11.11 5.39 2.55
CA PHE A 101 -10.57 4.26 1.78
C PHE A 101 -9.03 4.20 1.85
N LEU A 102 -8.35 5.34 1.66
CA LEU A 102 -6.89 5.43 1.71
C LEU A 102 -6.31 4.98 3.06
N PHE A 103 -6.96 5.36 4.17
CA PHE A 103 -6.53 5.01 5.52
C PHE A 103 -6.87 3.56 5.88
N THR A 104 -8.12 3.16 5.67
CA THR A 104 -8.63 1.86 6.15
C THR A 104 -8.01 0.66 5.44
N ALA A 105 -7.58 0.79 4.17
CA ALA A 105 -7.09 -0.36 3.42
C ALA A 105 -5.79 -0.97 3.99
N PRO A 106 -4.73 -0.18 4.28
CA PRO A 106 -3.58 -0.71 5.01
C PRO A 106 -3.90 -0.97 6.49
N ALA A 107 -4.56 -0.04 7.19
CA ALA A 107 -4.78 -0.13 8.64
C ALA A 107 -5.60 -1.36 9.07
N MET A 108 -6.57 -1.75 8.25
CA MET A 108 -7.47 -2.89 8.50
C MET A 108 -7.13 -4.10 7.64
N ASN A 109 -5.93 -4.17 7.04
CA ASN A 109 -5.56 -5.29 6.19
C ASN A 109 -5.76 -6.63 6.90
N ILE A 110 -6.59 -7.49 6.33
CA ILE A 110 -6.99 -8.78 6.94
C ILE A 110 -5.80 -9.65 7.34
N LEU A 111 -4.75 -9.69 6.51
CA LEU A 111 -3.54 -10.46 6.80
C LEU A 111 -2.75 -9.83 7.95
N ALA A 112 -2.65 -8.50 8.00
CA ALA A 112 -2.01 -7.76 9.08
C ALA A 112 -2.72 -7.99 10.41
N ILE A 113 -4.05 -7.92 10.42
CA ILE A 113 -4.88 -8.12 11.61
C ILE A 113 -4.76 -9.57 12.08
N ALA A 114 -4.87 -10.54 11.18
CA ALA A 114 -4.71 -11.96 11.51
C ALA A 114 -3.32 -12.26 12.10
N TYR A 115 -2.27 -11.74 11.46
CA TYR A 115 -0.89 -11.95 11.90
C TYR A 115 -0.58 -11.19 13.21
N THR A 116 -1.14 -10.00 13.40
CA THR A 116 -1.10 -9.28 14.69
C THR A 116 -1.72 -10.15 15.80
N GLY A 117 -2.85 -10.79 15.52
CA GLY A 117 -3.55 -11.66 16.47
C GLY A 117 -2.75 -12.88 16.88
N THR A 118 -2.06 -13.52 15.93
CA THR A 118 -1.27 -14.75 16.20
C THR A 118 0.11 -14.47 16.79
N VAL A 119 0.76 -13.36 16.42
CA VAL A 119 2.14 -13.05 16.84
C VAL A 119 2.19 -12.15 18.08
N ILE A 120 1.35 -11.12 18.13
CA ILE A 120 1.39 -10.10 19.19
C ILE A 120 0.32 -10.35 20.25
N GLY A 121 -0.91 -10.62 19.82
CA GLY A 121 -2.04 -10.88 20.70
C GLY A 121 -3.38 -10.46 20.10
N TYR A 122 -4.43 -11.22 20.43
CA TYR A 122 -5.79 -10.98 19.95
C TYR A 122 -6.40 -9.65 20.43
N ASP A 123 -6.04 -9.22 21.64
CA ASP A 123 -6.40 -7.93 22.21
C ASP A 123 -5.92 -6.77 21.32
N MET A 124 -4.68 -6.85 20.83
CA MET A 124 -4.11 -5.83 19.95
C MET A 124 -4.74 -5.85 18.56
N ALA A 125 -4.98 -7.04 18.01
CA ALA A 125 -5.63 -7.18 16.70
C ALA A 125 -7.04 -6.59 16.69
N LEU A 126 -7.84 -6.86 17.73
CA LEU A 126 -9.18 -6.32 17.87
C LEU A 126 -9.16 -4.80 18.08
N ALA A 127 -8.26 -4.30 18.93
CA ALA A 127 -8.08 -2.87 19.15
C ALA A 127 -7.69 -2.16 17.85
N ARG A 128 -6.71 -2.70 17.11
CA ARG A 128 -6.28 -2.18 15.80
C ARG A 128 -7.45 -2.11 14.82
N LEU A 129 -8.24 -3.18 14.67
CA LEU A 129 -9.38 -3.23 13.77
C LEU A 129 -10.45 -2.19 14.14
N ALA A 130 -10.86 -2.13 15.41
CA ALA A 130 -11.91 -1.23 15.88
C ALA A 130 -11.48 0.23 15.79
N ILE A 131 -10.27 0.56 16.24
CA ILE A 131 -9.74 1.92 16.23
C ILE A 131 -9.48 2.38 14.79
N ALA A 132 -8.91 1.53 13.92
CA ALA A 132 -8.71 1.84 12.51
C ALA A 132 -10.01 2.21 11.78
N LEU A 133 -11.08 1.45 12.04
CA LEU A 133 -12.39 1.73 11.44
C LEU A 133 -12.94 3.10 11.90
N VAL A 134 -12.94 3.35 13.21
CA VAL A 134 -13.46 4.61 13.77
C VAL A 134 -12.63 5.82 13.33
N PHE A 135 -11.30 5.70 13.37
CA PHE A 135 -10.39 6.79 13.04
C PHE A 135 -10.32 7.04 11.53
N GLY A 136 -10.33 6.01 10.70
CA GLY A 136 -10.38 6.17 9.24
C GLY A 136 -11.62 6.95 8.79
N ILE A 137 -12.79 6.61 9.35
CA ILE A 137 -14.04 7.34 9.09
C ILE A 137 -13.93 8.77 9.62
N SER A 138 -13.41 8.96 10.83
CA SER A 138 -13.26 10.28 11.47
C SER A 138 -12.33 11.21 10.68
N ILE A 139 -11.17 10.73 10.24
CA ILE A 139 -10.19 11.48 9.44
C ILE A 139 -10.79 11.87 8.10
N GLY A 140 -11.40 10.91 7.39
CA GLY A 140 -12.11 11.20 6.14
C GLY A 140 -13.20 12.25 6.33
N PHE A 141 -13.93 12.16 7.45
CA PHE A 141 -14.95 13.13 7.80
C PHE A 141 -14.35 14.53 7.94
N ILE A 142 -13.36 14.69 8.81
CA ILE A 142 -12.72 15.99 9.10
C ILE A 142 -12.18 16.61 7.81
N MET A 143 -11.55 15.81 6.95
CA MET A 143 -11.06 16.24 5.64
C MET A 143 -12.18 16.78 4.75
N SER A 144 -13.34 16.13 4.72
CA SER A 144 -14.51 16.59 3.94
C SER A 144 -15.05 17.95 4.42
N ILE A 145 -15.00 18.24 5.73
CA ILE A 145 -15.42 19.53 6.28
C ILE A 145 -14.41 20.62 5.95
N LEU A 146 -13.13 20.34 6.21
CA LEU A 146 -12.09 21.36 6.15
C LEU A 146 -11.88 21.86 4.72
N PHE A 147 -11.97 20.95 3.75
CA PHE A 147 -11.77 21.23 2.33
C PHE A 147 -13.07 21.19 1.55
N ARG A 148 -14.17 21.56 2.20
CA ARG A 148 -15.52 21.48 1.60
C ARG A 148 -15.62 22.26 0.29
N LYS A 149 -14.98 23.43 0.16
CA LYS A 149 -15.07 24.25 -1.06
C LYS A 149 -14.27 23.64 -2.20
N GLU A 150 -13.06 23.18 -1.92
CA GLU A 150 -12.15 22.56 -2.89
C GLU A 150 -12.71 21.24 -3.41
N ASP A 151 -13.28 20.41 -2.52
CA ASP A 151 -13.94 19.16 -2.92
C ASP A 151 -15.24 19.42 -3.71
N GLN A 152 -15.87 20.59 -3.54
CA GLN A 152 -17.00 21.06 -4.37
C GLN A 152 -16.55 21.45 -5.79
N ALA A 153 -15.41 22.12 -5.90
CA ALA A 153 -14.83 22.50 -7.18
C ALA A 153 -14.39 21.26 -7.97
N HIS A 154 -13.73 20.31 -7.31
CA HIS A 154 -13.32 19.04 -7.89
C HIS A 154 -14.52 18.20 -8.38
N ASP A 155 -15.61 18.13 -7.61
CA ASP A 155 -16.84 17.42 -8.03
C ASP A 155 -17.40 17.99 -9.35
N LYS A 156 -17.48 19.34 -9.44
CA LYS A 156 -17.94 20.06 -10.65
C LYS A 156 -17.01 19.87 -11.85
N GLU A 157 -15.70 19.97 -11.64
CA GLU A 157 -14.70 19.74 -12.69
C GLU A 157 -14.82 18.32 -13.25
N THR A 158 -14.98 17.35 -12.36
CA THR A 158 -15.14 15.95 -12.72
C THR A 158 -16.48 15.70 -13.42
N ASP A 159 -17.55 16.44 -13.07
CA ASP A 159 -18.85 16.36 -13.77
C ASP A 159 -18.73 16.87 -15.21
N ALA A 160 -18.01 17.97 -15.41
CA ALA A 160 -17.76 18.50 -16.74
C ALA A 160 -16.90 17.55 -17.60
N LEU A 161 -15.88 16.93 -17.01
CA LEU A 161 -14.97 16.00 -17.69
C LEU A 161 -15.61 14.66 -18.06
N PHE A 162 -16.62 14.20 -17.32
CA PHE A 162 -17.23 12.87 -17.49
C PHE A 162 -18.76 12.93 -17.70
N ALA A 163 -19.25 13.95 -18.41
CA ALA A 163 -20.68 14.24 -18.59
C ALA A 163 -21.51 13.19 -19.40
N GLY A 164 -21.08 11.93 -19.48
CA GLY A 164 -21.75 10.88 -20.25
C GLY A 164 -22.08 9.65 -19.41
N LYS A 165 -23.36 9.23 -19.40
CA LYS A 165 -23.81 7.96 -18.83
C LYS A 165 -23.33 6.80 -19.70
N VAL A 166 -22.09 6.38 -19.52
CA VAL A 166 -21.57 5.18 -20.18
C VAL A 166 -21.63 4.03 -19.19
N SER A 167 -22.46 3.02 -19.46
CA SER A 167 -22.45 1.79 -18.67
C SER A 167 -21.15 1.03 -18.91
N MET A 168 -20.57 0.48 -17.85
CA MET A 168 -19.39 -0.36 -17.97
C MET A 168 -19.73 -1.63 -18.77
N ARG A 169 -18.97 -1.91 -19.83
CA ARG A 169 -19.15 -3.15 -20.60
C ARG A 169 -18.79 -4.35 -19.72
N PRO A 170 -19.53 -5.47 -19.77
CA PRO A 170 -19.19 -6.65 -18.96
C PRO A 170 -17.75 -7.14 -19.16
N ALA A 171 -17.22 -7.00 -20.38
CA ALA A 171 -15.84 -7.36 -20.68
C ALA A 171 -14.80 -6.55 -19.88
N THR A 172 -15.03 -5.24 -19.67
CA THR A 172 -14.11 -4.40 -18.90
C THR A 172 -14.23 -4.66 -17.40
N LEU A 173 -15.43 -5.01 -16.91
CA LEU A 173 -15.62 -5.50 -15.53
C LEU A 173 -14.86 -6.80 -15.30
N VAL A 174 -15.02 -7.79 -16.17
CA VAL A 174 -14.32 -9.08 -16.06
C VAL A 174 -12.81 -8.88 -16.13
N PHE A 175 -12.33 -7.97 -16.99
CA PHE A 175 -10.92 -7.61 -17.06
C PHE A 175 -10.41 -7.02 -15.74
N LEU A 176 -11.13 -6.02 -15.18
CA LEU A 176 -10.77 -5.40 -13.91
C LEU A 176 -10.78 -6.42 -12.75
N LEU A 177 -11.82 -7.25 -12.67
CA LEU A 177 -11.92 -8.30 -11.65
C LEU A 177 -10.80 -9.33 -11.78
N THR A 178 -10.39 -9.66 -13.01
CA THR A 178 -9.24 -10.56 -13.24
C THR A 178 -7.93 -9.92 -12.78
N LEU A 179 -7.74 -8.60 -12.97
CA LEU A 179 -6.57 -7.89 -12.43
C LEU A 179 -6.57 -7.89 -10.89
N VAL A 180 -7.73 -7.68 -10.26
CA VAL A 180 -7.86 -7.79 -8.80
C VAL A 180 -7.58 -9.22 -8.33
N ALA A 181 -8.09 -10.24 -9.03
CA ALA A 181 -7.78 -11.63 -8.73
C ALA A 181 -6.28 -11.95 -8.87
N LEU A 182 -5.63 -11.42 -9.92
CA LEU A 182 -4.17 -11.54 -10.10
C LEU A 182 -3.41 -10.93 -8.92
N LEU A 183 -3.81 -9.74 -8.46
CA LEU A 183 -3.21 -9.09 -7.28
C LEU A 183 -3.43 -9.93 -6.00
N VAL A 184 -4.65 -10.42 -5.78
CA VAL A 184 -4.99 -11.24 -4.61
C VAL A 184 -4.20 -12.55 -4.63
N ILE A 185 -4.24 -13.32 -5.72
CA ILE A 185 -3.45 -14.57 -5.85
C ILE A 185 -1.96 -14.28 -5.69
N GLY A 186 -1.47 -13.17 -6.24
CA GLY A 186 -0.09 -12.72 -6.13
C GLY A 186 0.36 -12.34 -4.72
N THR A 187 -0.56 -12.09 -3.78
CA THR A 187 -0.24 -11.59 -2.42
C THR A 187 -0.73 -12.50 -1.30
N PHE A 188 -1.80 -13.28 -1.51
CA PHE A 188 -2.41 -14.13 -0.49
C PHE A 188 -1.50 -15.30 -0.10
N GLN A 189 -1.48 -15.59 1.20
CA GLN A 189 -0.54 -16.52 1.83
C GLN A 189 -1.23 -17.80 2.34
N VAL A 190 -2.17 -18.34 1.57
CA VAL A 190 -2.87 -19.60 1.87
C VAL A 190 -2.09 -20.82 1.40
N ASP A 191 -2.20 -21.92 2.14
CA ASP A 191 -1.40 -23.15 1.92
C ASP A 191 -1.55 -23.69 0.49
N LEU A 192 -2.78 -23.71 -0.02
CA LEU A 192 -3.08 -24.10 -1.42
C LEU A 192 -2.22 -23.38 -2.46
N LEU A 193 -1.90 -22.09 -2.23
CA LEU A 193 -1.10 -21.28 -3.13
C LEU A 193 0.42 -21.42 -2.87
N LYS A 194 0.83 -21.75 -1.64
CA LYS A 194 2.23 -21.94 -1.26
C LYS A 194 2.77 -23.32 -1.63
N ASP A 195 1.90 -24.31 -1.62
CA ASP A 195 2.26 -25.69 -1.91
C ASP A 195 2.82 -25.84 -3.32
N SER A 196 3.87 -26.65 -3.41
CA SER A 196 4.56 -26.96 -4.66
C SER A 196 3.92 -28.18 -5.30
N TYR A 197 3.44 -28.03 -6.52
CA TYR A 197 2.81 -29.13 -7.27
C TYR A 197 3.79 -29.79 -8.23
N PHE A 198 4.71 -29.01 -8.81
CA PHE A 198 5.76 -29.52 -9.68
C PHE A 198 7.10 -28.95 -9.26
N GLN A 199 8.14 -29.78 -9.27
CA GLN A 199 9.51 -29.37 -8.98
C GLN A 199 10.41 -29.96 -10.07
N PHE A 200 11.33 -29.14 -10.56
CA PHE A 200 12.36 -29.58 -11.49
C PHE A 200 13.69 -28.93 -11.11
N GLU A 201 14.76 -29.70 -11.25
CA GLU A 201 16.12 -29.23 -10.95
C GLU A 201 16.81 -28.82 -12.23
N LEU A 202 17.28 -27.59 -12.28
CA LEU A 202 18.11 -27.09 -13.37
C LEU A 202 19.59 -27.31 -13.00
N PRO A 203 20.42 -27.87 -13.90
CA PRO A 203 21.83 -28.17 -13.64
C PRO A 203 22.69 -26.90 -13.69
N ILE A 204 22.45 -25.96 -12.78
CA ILE A 204 23.19 -24.71 -12.64
C ILE A 204 24.10 -24.85 -11.41
N HIS A 205 25.27 -25.44 -11.62
CA HIS A 205 26.21 -25.78 -10.54
C HIS A 205 26.67 -24.56 -9.71
N GLN A 206 26.69 -23.36 -10.29
CA GLN A 206 27.12 -22.12 -9.63
C GLN A 206 26.00 -21.41 -8.86
N ALA A 207 24.76 -21.92 -8.89
CA ALA A 207 23.62 -21.25 -8.28
C ALA A 207 23.76 -21.12 -6.75
N LYS A 208 24.31 -22.13 -6.07
CA LYS A 208 24.49 -22.06 -4.61
C LYS A 208 25.57 -21.05 -4.21
N GLU A 209 26.71 -21.07 -4.89
CA GLU A 209 27.81 -20.13 -4.63
C GLU A 209 27.36 -18.68 -4.86
N PHE A 210 26.73 -18.41 -6.00
CA PHE A 210 26.23 -17.07 -6.29
C PHE A 210 25.17 -16.60 -5.28
N ASN A 211 24.27 -17.48 -4.82
CA ASN A 211 23.30 -17.11 -3.78
C ASN A 211 23.98 -16.84 -2.42
N ASN A 212 25.05 -17.56 -2.09
CA ASN A 212 25.83 -17.33 -0.88
C ASN A 212 26.56 -15.98 -0.93
N ASP A 213 27.16 -15.64 -2.08
CA ASP A 213 27.79 -14.34 -2.30
C ASP A 213 26.78 -13.20 -2.17
N LEU A 214 25.58 -13.38 -2.74
CA LEU A 214 24.47 -12.43 -2.57
C LEU A 214 24.06 -12.29 -1.11
N SER A 215 23.97 -13.39 -0.37
CA SER A 215 23.60 -13.39 1.05
C SER A 215 24.69 -12.78 1.93
N ALA A 216 25.96 -12.84 1.50
CA ALA A 216 27.07 -12.15 2.16
C ALA A 216 27.06 -10.64 1.86
N LEU A 217 26.66 -10.25 0.65
CA LEU A 217 26.60 -8.84 0.23
C LEU A 217 25.36 -8.13 0.80
N ILE A 218 24.19 -8.75 0.73
CA ILE A 218 22.92 -8.21 1.23
C ILE A 218 22.28 -9.27 2.14
N PRO A 219 22.64 -9.30 3.43
CA PRO A 219 22.15 -10.31 4.36
C PRO A 219 20.66 -10.19 4.63
N TYR A 220 20.02 -11.33 4.89
CA TYR A 220 18.69 -11.39 5.49
C TYR A 220 18.83 -11.25 7.00
N ASP A 221 18.39 -10.13 7.54
CA ASP A 221 18.36 -9.90 8.98
C ASP A 221 16.96 -9.42 9.38
N PRO A 222 16.08 -10.33 9.85
CA PRO A 222 14.73 -9.98 10.23
C PRO A 222 14.69 -9.06 11.47
N SER A 223 15.75 -9.02 12.29
CA SER A 223 15.83 -8.10 13.44
C SER A 223 16.05 -6.66 12.99
N LYS A 224 16.79 -6.49 11.90
CA LYS A 224 16.91 -5.23 11.18
C LYS A 224 15.88 -5.12 10.06
N GLY A 225 14.88 -6.01 10.00
CA GLY A 225 13.91 -6.26 8.93
C GLY A 225 14.43 -6.07 7.50
N GLU A 226 15.64 -6.53 7.25
CA GLU A 226 16.25 -6.67 5.94
C GLU A 226 15.77 -7.98 5.30
N GLU A 227 15.21 -7.92 4.09
CA GLU A 227 14.62 -9.09 3.42
C GLU A 227 15.66 -9.89 2.58
N GLY A 228 16.92 -9.44 2.53
CA GLY A 228 17.95 -10.05 1.69
C GLY A 228 17.64 -9.94 0.20
N VAL A 229 18.59 -10.38 -0.65
CA VAL A 229 18.36 -10.51 -2.09
C VAL A 229 18.73 -11.91 -2.54
N THR A 230 17.79 -12.57 -3.24
CA THR A 230 18.01 -13.90 -3.82
C THR A 230 18.39 -13.80 -5.30
N ILE A 231 18.85 -14.91 -5.88
CA ILE A 231 19.09 -15.02 -7.34
C ILE A 231 17.85 -14.62 -8.13
N GLN A 232 16.68 -15.11 -7.69
CA GLN A 232 15.41 -14.73 -8.28
C GLN A 232 15.20 -13.21 -8.21
N GLY A 233 15.47 -12.61 -7.05
CA GLY A 233 15.41 -11.17 -6.84
C GLY A 233 16.28 -10.38 -7.82
N VAL A 234 17.53 -10.79 -8.07
CA VAL A 234 18.41 -10.13 -9.04
C VAL A 234 17.87 -10.20 -10.46
N ILE A 235 17.40 -11.38 -10.89
CA ILE A 235 16.80 -11.56 -12.22
C ILE A 235 15.60 -10.62 -12.36
N LEU A 236 14.74 -10.57 -11.33
CA LEU A 236 13.56 -9.73 -11.28
C LEU A 236 13.88 -8.23 -11.34
N ILE A 237 14.85 -7.77 -10.55
CA ILE A 237 15.34 -6.38 -10.61
C ILE A 237 15.86 -6.07 -12.02
N GLY A 238 16.58 -6.98 -12.66
CA GLY A 238 17.08 -6.83 -14.02
C GLY A 238 15.98 -6.67 -15.08
N THR A 239 14.81 -7.28 -14.87
CA THR A 239 13.67 -7.11 -15.79
C THR A 239 13.00 -5.73 -15.70
N LEU A 240 13.11 -5.03 -14.57
CA LEU A 240 12.43 -3.74 -14.36
C LEU A 240 12.91 -2.63 -15.33
N PRO A 241 14.23 -2.40 -15.53
CA PRO A 241 14.72 -1.45 -16.54
C PRO A 241 14.27 -1.82 -17.95
N LEU A 242 14.22 -3.12 -18.28
CA LEU A 242 13.76 -3.60 -19.58
C LEU A 242 12.27 -3.30 -19.80
N ILE A 243 11.43 -3.51 -18.78
CA ILE A 243 10.01 -3.12 -18.81
C ILE A 243 9.87 -1.60 -18.99
N GLY A 244 10.66 -0.82 -18.24
CA GLY A 244 10.66 0.63 -18.36
C GLY A 244 11.08 1.12 -19.75
N PHE A 245 12.16 0.57 -20.30
CA PHE A 245 12.66 0.94 -21.63
C PHE A 245 11.68 0.56 -22.74
N THR A 246 11.16 -0.68 -22.72
CA THR A 246 10.16 -1.14 -23.71
C THR A 246 8.84 -0.38 -23.58
N GLY A 247 8.42 -0.04 -22.36
CA GLY A 247 7.26 0.80 -22.09
C GLY A 247 7.42 2.23 -22.63
N TRP A 248 8.62 2.80 -22.52
CA TRP A 248 8.94 4.12 -23.08
C TRP A 248 8.94 4.12 -24.62
N LEU A 249 9.41 3.05 -25.25
CA LEU A 249 9.35 2.92 -26.72
C LEU A 249 7.94 2.58 -27.24
N GLY A 250 7.14 1.88 -26.44
CA GLY A 250 5.81 1.40 -26.80
C GLY A 250 4.67 2.26 -26.26
N ILE A 251 4.40 2.13 -24.97
CA ILE A 251 3.22 2.70 -24.30
C ILE A 251 3.26 4.24 -24.29
N GLU A 252 4.44 4.88 -24.26
CA GLU A 252 4.55 6.35 -24.35
C GLU A 252 3.92 6.91 -25.63
N LYS A 253 4.05 6.19 -26.76
CA LYS A 253 3.59 6.63 -28.08
C LYS A 253 2.23 6.05 -28.46
N ILE A 254 1.50 5.51 -27.49
CA ILE A 254 0.28 4.73 -27.74
C ILE A 254 -0.87 5.55 -28.35
N HIS A 255 -0.84 6.88 -28.22
CA HIS A 255 -1.79 7.79 -28.86
C HIS A 255 -1.55 7.98 -30.36
N GLU A 256 -0.32 7.81 -30.82
CA GLU A 256 0.02 7.87 -32.24
C GLU A 256 -0.33 6.56 -32.93
N HIS A 257 0.19 5.44 -32.40
CA HIS A 257 -0.05 4.10 -32.92
C HIS A 257 0.34 3.03 -31.90
N ILE A 258 -0.36 1.89 -31.91
CA ILE A 258 0.06 0.71 -31.13
C ILE A 258 1.15 -0.03 -31.92
N ASN A 259 2.39 0.08 -31.46
CA ASN A 259 3.54 -0.55 -32.09
C ASN A 259 3.90 -1.92 -31.46
N GLY A 260 4.85 -2.65 -32.06
CA GLY A 260 5.33 -3.93 -31.53
C GLY A 260 5.92 -3.84 -30.12
N TRP A 261 6.57 -2.72 -29.77
CA TRP A 261 7.13 -2.48 -28.43
C TRP A 261 6.07 -2.48 -27.33
N THR A 262 4.84 -2.06 -27.63
CA THR A 262 3.71 -2.15 -26.69
C THR A 262 3.43 -3.62 -26.32
N GLY A 263 3.42 -4.51 -27.32
CA GLY A 263 3.27 -5.95 -27.11
C GLY A 263 4.44 -6.56 -26.35
N VAL A 264 5.67 -6.16 -26.68
CA VAL A 264 6.89 -6.59 -25.96
C VAL A 264 6.83 -6.18 -24.48
N SER A 265 6.44 -4.94 -24.18
CA SER A 265 6.35 -4.44 -22.81
C SER A 265 5.31 -5.22 -21.98
N ILE A 266 4.12 -5.45 -22.52
CA ILE A 266 3.06 -6.25 -21.85
C ILE A 266 3.49 -7.72 -21.69
N GLY A 267 4.13 -8.29 -22.72
CA GLY A 267 4.65 -9.65 -22.66
C GLY A 267 5.72 -9.80 -21.58
N LEU A 268 6.65 -8.84 -21.50
CA LEU A 268 7.70 -8.82 -20.50
C LEU A 268 7.13 -8.67 -19.08
N VAL A 269 6.14 -7.80 -18.88
CA VAL A 269 5.35 -7.71 -17.64
C VAL A 269 4.76 -9.06 -17.25
N GLY A 270 4.11 -9.77 -18.18
CA GLY A 270 3.51 -11.08 -17.92
C GLY A 270 4.56 -12.13 -17.55
N ILE A 271 5.68 -12.18 -18.28
CA ILE A 271 6.80 -13.09 -18.00
C ILE A 271 7.40 -12.80 -16.63
N THR A 272 7.62 -11.53 -16.30
CA THR A 272 8.16 -11.11 -15.01
C THR A 272 7.23 -11.49 -13.86
N LEU A 273 5.91 -11.29 -13.99
CA LEU A 273 4.93 -11.70 -12.98
C LEU A 273 4.91 -13.23 -12.79
N LEU A 274 4.97 -13.98 -13.89
CA LEU A 274 5.01 -15.43 -13.85
C LEU A 274 6.28 -15.93 -13.14
N PHE A 275 7.44 -15.38 -13.50
CA PHE A 275 8.71 -15.72 -12.85
C PHE A 275 8.75 -15.30 -11.39
N ALA A 276 8.19 -14.13 -11.04
CA ALA A 276 8.10 -13.68 -9.66
C ALA A 276 7.20 -14.59 -8.80
N SER A 277 6.23 -15.27 -9.40
CA SER A 277 5.33 -16.21 -8.71
C SER A 277 5.91 -17.62 -8.52
N MET A 278 7.06 -17.94 -9.14
CA MET A 278 7.78 -19.21 -8.94
C MET A 278 8.61 -19.17 -7.66
N LYS A 279 8.96 -20.33 -7.12
CA LYS A 279 9.89 -20.44 -5.99
C LYS A 279 11.19 -21.08 -6.46
N LEU A 280 12.28 -20.31 -6.44
CA LEU A 280 13.62 -20.76 -6.80
C LEU A 280 14.41 -21.06 -5.51
N ILE A 281 14.85 -22.31 -5.34
CA ILE A 281 15.63 -22.75 -4.18
C ILE A 281 17.00 -23.24 -4.69
N PRO A 282 18.12 -22.59 -4.33
CA PRO A 282 19.45 -23.10 -4.66
C PRO A 282 19.73 -24.38 -3.85
N VAL A 283 20.17 -25.44 -4.54
CA VAL A 283 20.55 -26.74 -3.96
C VAL A 283 21.99 -27.09 -4.35
N ASP A 284 22.59 -28.10 -3.71
CA ASP A 284 24.02 -28.42 -3.87
C ASP A 284 24.45 -28.74 -5.32
N GLN A 285 23.57 -29.33 -6.12
CA GLN A 285 23.89 -29.75 -7.50
C GLN A 285 23.12 -28.95 -8.57
N GLY A 286 22.42 -27.87 -8.19
CA GLY A 286 21.63 -27.10 -9.15
C GLY A 286 20.70 -26.07 -8.54
N LEU A 287 19.67 -25.70 -9.30
CA LEU A 287 18.64 -24.77 -8.89
C LEU A 287 17.28 -25.47 -8.99
N LEU A 288 16.65 -25.71 -7.84
CA LEU A 288 15.31 -26.29 -7.79
C LEU A 288 14.30 -25.19 -8.08
N VAL A 289 13.52 -25.39 -9.15
CA VAL A 289 12.42 -24.51 -9.51
C VAL A 289 11.12 -25.21 -9.13
N ALA A 290 10.39 -24.62 -8.19
CA ALA A 290 9.11 -25.11 -7.72
C ALA A 290 7.96 -24.27 -8.31
N ILE A 291 7.06 -24.94 -9.02
CA ILE A 291 5.79 -24.39 -9.47
C ILE A 291 4.80 -24.56 -8.33
N THR A 292 4.39 -23.43 -7.77
CA THR A 292 3.44 -23.38 -6.66
C THR A 292 2.02 -23.17 -7.19
N GLY A 293 1.01 -23.40 -6.34
CA GLY A 293 -0.38 -23.06 -6.69
C GLY A 293 -0.54 -21.59 -7.10
N LYS A 294 0.26 -20.70 -6.51
CA LYS A 294 0.38 -19.30 -6.89
C LYS A 294 0.81 -19.11 -8.33
N THR A 295 1.84 -19.84 -8.78
CA THR A 295 2.33 -19.79 -10.16
C THR A 295 1.24 -20.17 -11.15
N ILE A 296 0.48 -21.23 -10.84
CA ILE A 296 -0.63 -21.70 -11.67
C ILE A 296 -1.74 -20.64 -11.74
N GLY A 297 -2.14 -20.08 -10.60
CA GLY A 297 -3.18 -19.04 -10.54
C GLY A 297 -2.77 -17.76 -11.29
N VAL A 298 -1.52 -17.31 -11.14
CA VAL A 298 -0.96 -16.17 -11.88
C VAL A 298 -0.95 -16.45 -13.38
N LEU A 299 -0.51 -17.64 -13.82
CA LEU A 299 -0.52 -18.04 -15.23
C LEU A 299 -1.93 -18.01 -15.82
N ILE A 300 -2.91 -18.59 -15.13
CA ILE A 300 -4.32 -18.59 -15.56
C ILE A 300 -4.82 -17.16 -15.75
N CYS A 301 -4.55 -16.28 -14.78
CA CYS A 301 -4.95 -14.87 -14.86
C CYS A 301 -4.27 -14.15 -16.02
N ILE A 302 -2.97 -14.33 -16.23
CA ILE A 302 -2.22 -13.69 -17.32
C ILE A 302 -2.74 -14.14 -18.69
N VAL A 303 -2.95 -15.46 -18.87
CA VAL A 303 -3.49 -16.02 -20.11
C VAL A 303 -4.90 -15.49 -20.38
N PHE A 304 -5.75 -15.42 -19.34
CA PHE A 304 -7.10 -14.90 -19.47
C PHE A 304 -7.13 -13.39 -19.77
N LEU A 305 -6.25 -12.59 -19.14
CA LEU A 305 -6.08 -11.17 -19.44
C LEU A 305 -5.60 -10.96 -20.88
N ALA A 306 -4.63 -11.74 -21.35
CA ALA A 306 -4.15 -11.68 -22.73
C ALA A 306 -5.27 -12.02 -23.72
N TRP A 307 -6.11 -13.01 -23.42
CA TRP A 307 -7.28 -13.36 -24.21
C TRP A 307 -8.31 -12.22 -24.24
N LEU A 308 -8.62 -11.60 -23.09
CA LEU A 308 -9.53 -10.45 -23.00
C LEU A 308 -9.02 -9.26 -23.82
N LEU A 309 -7.73 -8.93 -23.69
CA LEU A 309 -7.09 -7.85 -24.45
C LEU A 309 -7.16 -8.10 -25.96
N LYS A 310 -7.00 -9.35 -26.40
CA LYS A 310 -7.00 -9.68 -27.83
C LYS A 310 -8.40 -9.74 -28.45
N TYR A 311 -9.39 -10.26 -27.71
CA TYR A 311 -10.68 -10.65 -28.30
C TYR A 311 -11.89 -9.87 -27.77
N ARG A 312 -11.80 -9.20 -26.61
CA ARG A 312 -12.97 -8.60 -25.94
C ARG A 312 -12.88 -7.08 -25.77
N LEU A 313 -11.66 -6.54 -25.63
CA LEU A 313 -11.44 -5.09 -25.52
C LEU A 313 -11.17 -4.46 -26.89
N SER A 314 -11.70 -3.25 -27.08
CA SER A 314 -11.46 -2.42 -28.26
C SER A 314 -10.08 -1.75 -28.20
N ARG A 315 -9.59 -1.30 -29.36
CA ARG A 315 -8.29 -0.62 -29.47
C ARG A 315 -8.22 0.66 -28.62
N SER A 316 -9.32 1.41 -28.54
CA SER A 316 -9.41 2.61 -27.69
C SER A 316 -9.37 2.26 -26.20
N GLU A 317 -10.13 1.25 -25.77
CA GLU A 317 -10.12 0.77 -24.38
C GLU A 317 -8.70 0.34 -23.96
N ILE A 318 -8.01 -0.43 -24.82
CA ILE A 318 -6.63 -0.87 -24.55
C ILE A 318 -5.68 0.33 -24.46
N ARG A 319 -5.79 1.28 -25.39
CA ARG A 319 -4.95 2.49 -25.42
C ARG A 319 -5.12 3.31 -24.14
N ASP A 320 -6.36 3.59 -23.76
CA ASP A 320 -6.66 4.45 -22.62
C ASP A 320 -6.23 3.78 -21.31
N PHE A 321 -6.45 2.46 -21.18
CA PHE A 321 -5.96 1.67 -20.05
C PHE A 321 -4.44 1.66 -19.92
N LEU A 322 -3.72 1.37 -21.00
CA LEU A 322 -2.26 1.29 -20.96
C LEU A 322 -1.65 2.67 -20.73
N TRP A 323 -2.22 3.72 -21.32
CA TRP A 323 -1.78 5.09 -21.10
C TRP A 323 -1.95 5.53 -19.64
N GLU A 324 -3.12 5.32 -19.04
CA GLU A 324 -3.34 5.68 -17.64
C GLU A 324 -2.45 4.85 -16.70
N SER A 325 -2.26 3.54 -16.98
CA SER A 325 -1.33 2.69 -16.23
C SER A 325 0.11 3.23 -16.30
N TRP A 326 0.58 3.57 -17.50
CA TRP A 326 1.92 4.11 -17.73
C TRP A 326 2.13 5.49 -17.09
N LYS A 327 1.11 6.34 -17.13
CA LYS A 327 1.11 7.63 -16.43
C LYS A 327 1.28 7.45 -14.93
N PHE A 328 0.57 6.51 -14.30
CA PHE A 328 0.76 6.19 -12.89
C PHE A 328 2.16 5.66 -12.60
N ILE A 329 2.69 4.77 -13.45
CA ILE A 329 4.06 4.25 -13.32
C ILE A 329 5.07 5.42 -13.34
N LYS A 330 5.03 6.29 -14.36
CA LYS A 330 5.93 7.45 -14.46
C LYS A 330 5.82 8.42 -13.29
N GLN A 331 4.61 8.60 -12.75
CA GLN A 331 4.38 9.53 -11.65
C GLN A 331 4.78 8.95 -10.29
N ILE A 332 4.53 7.66 -10.05
CA ILE A 332 4.62 7.07 -8.70
C ILE A 332 5.93 6.31 -8.51
N PHE A 333 6.39 5.58 -9.52
CA PHE A 333 7.55 4.68 -9.40
C PHE A 333 8.87 5.41 -9.06
N PRO A 334 9.22 6.56 -9.68
CA PRO A 334 10.44 7.28 -9.31
C PRO A 334 10.40 7.80 -7.88
N LEU A 335 9.26 8.34 -7.44
CA LEU A 335 9.07 8.80 -6.06
C LEU A 335 9.19 7.66 -5.07
N LEU A 336 8.67 6.48 -5.43
CA LEU A 336 8.79 5.28 -4.63
C LEU A 336 10.24 4.82 -4.48
N ILE A 337 11.04 4.78 -5.57
CA ILE A 337 12.47 4.42 -5.51
C ILE A 337 13.22 5.35 -4.55
N VAL A 338 13.05 6.67 -4.72
CA VAL A 338 13.73 7.66 -3.90
C VAL A 338 13.32 7.51 -2.43
N GLY A 339 12.03 7.35 -2.15
CA GLY A 339 11.55 7.22 -0.78
C GLY A 339 12.00 5.92 -0.11
N VAL A 340 11.98 4.77 -0.80
CA VAL A 340 12.49 3.49 -0.26
C VAL A 340 13.99 3.53 -0.01
N PHE A 341 14.76 4.18 -0.88
CA PHE A 341 16.19 4.39 -0.69
C PHE A 341 16.46 5.26 0.56
N ILE A 342 15.80 6.41 0.69
CA ILE A 342 15.96 7.31 1.85
C ILE A 342 15.58 6.59 3.15
N VAL A 343 14.50 5.81 3.15
CA VAL A 343 14.10 5.00 4.31
C VAL A 343 15.20 3.99 4.69
N GLY A 344 15.81 3.31 3.72
CA GLY A 344 16.93 2.41 3.98
C GLY A 344 18.13 3.12 4.61
N VAL A 345 18.49 4.30 4.09
CA VAL A 345 19.55 5.15 4.67
C VAL A 345 19.23 5.52 6.13
N ILE A 346 18.00 5.94 6.41
CA ILE A 346 17.57 6.35 7.75
C ILE A 346 17.55 5.15 8.71
N ARG A 347 17.13 3.97 8.23
CA ARG A 347 17.08 2.74 9.02
C ARG A 347 18.44 2.35 9.57
N GLY A 348 19.51 2.52 8.78
CA GLY A 348 20.89 2.27 9.22
C GLY A 348 21.33 3.13 10.42
N LEU A 349 20.59 4.19 10.76
CA LEU A 349 20.86 5.07 11.91
C LEU A 349 20.10 4.67 13.18
N ILE A 350 19.10 3.78 13.09
CA ILE A 350 18.17 3.50 14.19
C ILE A 350 18.74 2.39 15.09
N LYS A 351 18.93 2.74 16.35
CA LYS A 351 19.50 1.87 17.38
C LYS A 351 18.40 1.25 18.25
N PRO A 352 18.40 -0.08 18.49
CA PRO A 352 17.41 -0.75 19.33
C PRO A 352 17.25 -0.15 20.73
N GLU A 353 18.33 0.38 21.32
CA GLU A 353 18.33 0.93 22.68
C GLU A 353 17.49 2.23 22.82
N TRP A 354 17.24 2.93 21.70
CA TRP A 354 16.39 4.12 21.70
C TRP A 354 14.91 3.79 21.88
N ILE A 355 14.51 2.57 21.52
CA ILE A 355 13.11 2.17 21.49
C ILE A 355 12.57 2.01 22.91
N GLU A 356 13.32 1.34 23.80
CA GLU A 356 12.92 1.19 25.20
C GLU A 356 12.92 2.55 25.92
N THR A 357 13.95 3.36 25.72
CA THR A 357 14.12 4.63 26.43
C THR A 357 13.05 5.67 26.07
N VAL A 358 12.65 5.73 24.79
CA VAL A 358 11.67 6.72 24.32
C VAL A 358 10.24 6.18 24.36
N ALA A 359 10.04 4.90 24.03
CA ALA A 359 8.72 4.30 23.84
C ALA A 359 8.39 3.15 24.82
N GLY A 360 9.17 2.96 25.89
CA GLY A 360 8.94 1.91 26.90
C GLY A 360 7.81 2.17 27.90
N ARG A 361 7.14 3.34 27.83
CA ARG A 361 5.97 3.67 28.67
C ARG A 361 4.85 4.30 27.85
N ASN A 362 3.61 4.16 28.31
CA ASN A 362 2.46 4.83 27.70
C ASN A 362 2.42 6.34 28.02
N THR A 363 3.22 7.13 27.32
CA THR A 363 3.24 8.60 27.44
C THR A 363 2.93 9.26 26.11
N LEU A 364 2.57 10.54 26.13
CA LEU A 364 2.37 11.30 24.88
C LEU A 364 3.63 11.26 24.00
N LEU A 365 4.81 11.44 24.61
CA LEU A 365 6.09 11.38 23.90
C LEU A 365 6.39 9.99 23.35
N GLY A 366 6.12 8.94 24.12
CA GLY A 366 6.31 7.56 23.65
C GLY A 366 5.42 7.23 22.45
N ASN A 367 4.15 7.67 22.48
CA ASN A 367 3.24 7.45 21.37
C ASN A 367 3.60 8.31 20.13
N LEU A 368 4.01 9.57 20.33
CA LEU A 368 4.54 10.40 19.24
C LEU A 368 5.81 9.80 18.63
N ALA A 369 6.69 9.24 19.44
CA ALA A 369 7.87 8.53 18.95
C ALA A 369 7.48 7.29 18.14
N GLY A 370 6.47 6.52 18.58
CA GLY A 370 5.87 5.45 17.79
C GLY A 370 5.39 5.92 16.40
N VAL A 371 4.71 7.07 16.35
CA VAL A 371 4.28 7.68 15.08
C VAL A 371 5.45 8.10 14.20
N ILE A 372 6.44 8.77 14.79
CA ILE A 372 7.65 9.22 14.07
C ILE A 372 8.42 8.01 13.52
N PHE A 373 8.52 6.93 14.30
CA PHE A 373 9.08 5.67 13.82
C PHE A 373 8.29 5.18 12.61
N GLY A 374 6.95 5.13 12.67
CA GLY A 374 6.13 4.71 11.52
C GLY A 374 6.39 5.52 10.25
N VAL A 375 6.55 6.84 10.36
CA VAL A 375 6.84 7.73 9.21
C VAL A 375 8.14 7.32 8.47
N PHE A 376 9.17 6.90 9.21
CA PHE A 376 10.51 6.63 8.68
C PHE A 376 10.88 5.16 8.55
N MET A 377 10.19 4.27 9.28
CA MET A 377 10.47 2.84 9.38
C MET A 377 9.48 2.04 8.54
N TYR A 378 9.20 2.51 7.33
CA TYR A 378 8.20 1.89 6.48
C TYR A 378 8.50 0.41 6.24
N PHE A 379 7.62 -0.48 6.71
CA PHE A 379 7.71 -1.91 6.43
C PHE A 379 6.53 -2.42 5.62
N PRO A 380 6.76 -3.40 4.74
CA PRO A 380 5.65 -4.17 4.18
C PRO A 380 4.79 -4.74 5.31
N THR A 381 3.48 -4.71 5.10
CA THR A 381 2.47 -5.00 6.12
C THR A 381 2.67 -6.34 6.88
N LEU A 382 3.26 -7.35 6.24
CA LEU A 382 3.56 -8.63 6.89
C LEU A 382 4.82 -8.57 7.77
N VAL A 383 5.82 -7.80 7.35
CA VAL A 383 7.07 -7.60 8.10
C VAL A 383 6.87 -6.65 9.28
N GLU A 384 6.01 -5.65 9.12
CA GLU A 384 5.62 -4.68 10.14
C GLU A 384 5.25 -5.35 11.47
N VAL A 385 4.43 -6.40 11.44
CA VAL A 385 4.00 -7.12 12.65
C VAL A 385 5.15 -7.88 13.32
N THR A 386 6.03 -8.50 12.53
CA THR A 386 7.23 -9.19 13.05
C THR A 386 8.16 -8.20 13.75
N ILE A 387 8.37 -7.04 13.13
CA ILE A 387 9.17 -5.96 13.72
C ILE A 387 8.51 -5.38 14.96
N ALA A 388 7.20 -5.18 14.94
CA ALA A 388 6.45 -4.77 16.12
C ALA A 388 6.59 -5.77 17.29
N LYS A 389 6.61 -7.08 17.00
CA LYS A 389 6.88 -8.11 18.01
C LYS A 389 8.30 -8.01 18.58
N MET A 390 9.29 -7.70 17.74
CA MET A 390 10.65 -7.46 18.20
C MET A 390 10.71 -6.22 19.10
N PHE A 391 10.08 -5.10 18.74
CA PHE A 391 10.05 -3.91 19.58
C PHE A 391 9.43 -4.17 20.95
N LEU A 392 8.36 -4.99 21.01
CA LEU A 392 7.82 -5.46 22.29
C LEU A 392 8.85 -6.25 23.09
N GLY A 393 9.60 -7.14 22.43
CA GLY A 393 10.67 -7.92 23.08
C GLY A 393 11.81 -7.04 23.60
N LEU A 394 12.07 -5.90 22.94
CA LEU A 394 13.03 -4.87 23.36
C LEU A 394 12.46 -3.90 24.40
N GLY A 395 11.25 -4.12 24.92
CA GLY A 395 10.67 -3.30 25.99
C GLY A 395 9.80 -2.13 25.52
N MET A 396 9.46 -2.02 24.23
CA MET A 396 8.49 -1.02 23.76
C MET A 396 7.12 -1.28 24.39
N HIS A 397 6.45 -0.21 24.82
CA HIS A 397 5.12 -0.32 25.40
C HIS A 397 4.06 -0.60 24.33
N ARG A 398 3.02 -1.37 24.68
CA ARG A 398 1.92 -1.78 23.78
C ARG A 398 1.14 -0.60 23.19
N GLY A 399 1.05 0.51 23.93
CA GLY A 399 0.44 1.78 23.47
C GLY A 399 1.21 2.41 22.30
N PRO A 400 2.44 2.89 22.51
CA PRO A 400 3.34 3.36 21.45
C PRO A 400 3.45 2.39 20.27
N LEU A 401 3.42 1.08 20.51
CA LEU A 401 3.43 0.08 19.46
C LEU A 401 2.18 0.16 18.57
N LEU A 402 0.99 0.35 19.15
CA LEU A 402 -0.22 0.53 18.36
C LEU A 402 -0.17 1.85 17.58
N ALA A 403 0.35 2.92 18.18
CA ALA A 403 0.56 4.19 17.47
C ALA A 403 1.48 4.01 16.25
N TYR A 404 2.55 3.23 16.40
CA TYR A 404 3.43 2.81 15.31
C TYR A 404 2.65 2.02 14.22
N LEU A 405 1.97 0.94 14.58
CA LEU A 405 1.19 0.09 13.64
C LEU A 405 0.05 0.82 12.91
N MET A 406 -0.42 1.94 13.46
CA MET A 406 -1.47 2.78 12.87
C MET A 406 -0.95 3.97 12.08
N SER A 407 0.37 4.19 12.06
CA SER A 407 0.99 5.31 11.36
C SER A 407 1.93 4.87 10.27
N ASP A 408 2.56 3.70 10.40
CA ASP A 408 3.55 3.19 9.46
C ASP A 408 3.02 3.16 8.02
N PRO A 409 1.96 2.40 7.68
CA PRO A 409 1.55 2.34 6.30
C PRO A 409 0.83 3.60 5.81
N GLU A 410 0.32 4.47 6.69
CA GLU A 410 -0.41 5.69 6.30
C GLU A 410 0.50 6.92 6.12
N LEU A 411 1.55 7.03 6.95
CA LEU A 411 2.43 8.19 7.05
C LEU A 411 3.85 7.93 6.53
N SER A 412 4.10 6.80 5.90
CA SER A 412 5.37 6.56 5.24
C SER A 412 5.74 7.74 4.32
N LEU A 413 7.02 8.11 4.30
CA LEU A 413 7.50 9.22 3.47
C LEU A 413 7.05 9.07 2.00
N GLN A 414 7.04 7.84 1.50
CA GLN A 414 6.54 7.50 0.16
C GLN A 414 5.06 7.87 0.01
N SER A 415 4.20 7.43 0.95
CA SER A 415 2.76 7.71 0.95
C SER A 415 2.49 9.21 0.99
N ILE A 416 3.22 9.96 1.83
CA ILE A 416 3.09 11.41 1.93
C ILE A 416 3.43 12.09 0.61
N LEU A 417 4.58 11.75 0.01
CA LEU A 417 5.03 12.33 -1.25
C LEU A 417 4.01 12.07 -2.36
N ILE A 418 3.58 10.82 -2.54
CA ILE A 418 2.64 10.47 -3.62
C ILE A 418 1.27 11.12 -3.38
N THR A 419 0.72 11.04 -2.16
CA THR A 419 -0.57 11.65 -1.80
C THR A 419 -0.56 13.17 -2.03
N SER A 420 0.56 13.84 -1.74
CA SER A 420 0.72 15.28 -1.99
C SER A 420 0.61 15.65 -3.48
N THR A 421 0.97 14.75 -4.39
CA THR A 421 0.80 14.95 -5.84
C THR A 421 -0.63 14.70 -6.32
N ILE A 422 -1.44 13.96 -5.57
CA ILE A 422 -2.82 13.61 -5.94
C ILE A 422 -3.81 14.65 -5.44
N ILE A 423 -3.79 14.96 -4.14
CA ILE A 423 -4.74 15.90 -3.52
C ILE A 423 -4.17 17.29 -3.28
N GLY A 424 -2.89 17.51 -3.53
CA GLY A 424 -2.19 18.78 -3.31
C GLY A 424 -1.60 18.90 -1.90
N LYS A 425 -0.49 19.64 -1.79
CA LYS A 425 0.35 19.75 -0.57
C LYS A 425 -0.43 20.14 0.69
N LYS A 426 -1.33 21.13 0.60
CA LYS A 426 -2.11 21.61 1.76
C LYS A 426 -3.01 20.51 2.34
N LYS A 427 -3.75 19.80 1.48
CA LYS A 427 -4.62 18.69 1.90
C LYS A 427 -3.81 17.53 2.46
N ALA A 428 -2.70 17.20 1.82
CA ALA A 428 -1.81 16.13 2.26
C ALA A 428 -1.20 16.40 3.65
N TRP A 429 -0.68 17.60 3.92
CA TRP A 429 -0.13 17.91 5.25
C TRP A 429 -1.17 17.93 6.37
N VAL A 430 -2.41 18.34 6.07
CA VAL A 430 -3.49 18.19 7.05
C VAL A 430 -3.81 16.72 7.29
N TYR A 431 -3.90 15.91 6.23
CA TYR A 431 -4.07 14.47 6.37
C TYR A 431 -2.96 13.85 7.23
N VAL A 432 -1.70 14.23 7.00
CA VAL A 432 -0.55 13.78 7.80
C VAL A 432 -0.71 14.15 9.27
N GLY A 433 -1.05 15.40 9.57
CA GLY A 433 -1.27 15.85 10.95
C GLY A 433 -2.45 15.14 11.63
N LEU A 434 -3.53 14.88 10.90
CA LEU A 434 -4.67 14.14 11.42
C LEU A 434 -4.31 12.69 11.72
N VAL A 435 -3.69 11.97 10.79
CA VAL A 435 -3.26 10.59 11.04
C VAL A 435 -2.28 10.55 12.21
N ALA A 436 -1.29 11.44 12.27
CA ALA A 436 -0.34 11.47 13.39
C ALA A 436 -1.04 11.68 14.74
N LEU A 437 -2.01 12.60 14.80
CA LEU A 437 -2.84 12.84 15.97
C LEU A 437 -3.65 11.60 16.36
N PHE A 438 -4.39 11.03 15.40
CA PHE A 438 -5.25 9.88 15.66
C PHE A 438 -4.45 8.62 16.01
N SER A 439 -3.30 8.35 15.40
CA SER A 439 -2.43 7.23 15.77
C SER A 439 -1.80 7.43 17.16
N THR A 440 -1.41 8.65 17.51
CA THR A 440 -0.97 8.99 18.87
C THR A 440 -2.08 8.74 19.90
N LEU A 441 -3.31 9.17 19.59
CA LEU A 441 -4.47 8.91 20.43
C LEU A 441 -4.73 7.41 20.54
N ALA A 442 -4.70 6.66 19.43
CA ALA A 442 -4.91 5.21 19.43
C ALA A 442 -3.99 4.52 20.43
N GLY A 443 -2.70 4.82 20.37
CA GLY A 443 -1.72 4.23 21.26
C GLY A 443 -1.88 4.66 22.71
N LEU A 444 -2.16 5.93 22.99
CA LEU A 444 -2.44 6.40 24.35
C LEU A 444 -3.64 5.67 24.96
N LEU A 445 -4.69 5.49 24.16
CA LEU A 445 -5.93 4.87 24.58
C LEU A 445 -5.76 3.39 24.86
N TYR A 446 -5.18 2.67 23.90
CA TYR A 446 -4.93 1.25 24.03
C TYR A 446 -3.92 0.96 25.15
N GLY A 447 -2.86 1.76 25.26
CA GLY A 447 -1.86 1.62 26.31
C GLY A 447 -2.47 1.78 27.71
N ALA A 448 -3.34 2.77 27.91
CA ALA A 448 -3.92 3.02 29.23
C ALA A 448 -5.05 2.04 29.57
N TRP A 449 -5.69 1.43 28.56
CA TRP A 449 -6.53 0.24 28.75
C TRP A 449 -5.69 -0.95 29.26
N MET A 450 -4.50 -1.16 28.70
CA MET A 450 -3.56 -2.21 29.15
C MET A 450 -2.99 -1.94 30.55
N ASP A 451 -2.71 -0.68 30.89
CA ASP A 451 -2.12 -0.29 32.18
C ASP A 451 -3.11 -0.37 33.36
N GLY A 452 -4.38 -0.73 33.12
CA GLY A 452 -5.40 -0.86 34.18
C GLY A 452 -5.83 0.47 34.81
N SER A 453 -5.40 1.60 34.27
CA SER A 453 -5.87 2.93 34.67
C SER A 453 -7.36 3.07 34.37
N GLY A 454 -8.16 3.50 35.36
CA GLY A 454 -9.62 3.44 35.38
C GLY A 454 -10.30 3.59 34.01
N SER A 455 -10.89 2.50 33.54
CA SER A 455 -11.50 2.29 32.22
C SER A 455 -12.58 3.32 31.83
N THR A 456 -13.08 4.10 32.79
CA THR A 456 -14.11 5.13 32.60
C THR A 456 -13.56 6.46 32.07
N LEU A 457 -12.39 6.93 32.51
CA LEU A 457 -11.85 8.24 32.07
C LEU A 457 -11.45 8.22 30.59
N LEU A 458 -11.02 7.05 30.13
CA LEU A 458 -10.47 6.81 28.80
C LEU A 458 -11.55 6.56 27.75
N VAL A 459 -12.58 5.81 28.12
CA VAL A 459 -13.85 5.69 27.37
C VAL A 459 -14.55 7.04 27.31
N VAL A 460 -14.50 7.84 28.38
CA VAL A 460 -15.05 9.21 28.39
C VAL A 460 -14.24 10.14 27.50
N LEU A 461 -12.90 10.11 27.45
CA LEU A 461 -12.11 11.00 26.58
C LEU A 461 -12.25 10.64 25.08
N THR A 462 -12.25 9.34 24.73
CA THR A 462 -12.54 8.87 23.36
C THR A 462 -13.96 9.18 22.93
N SER A 463 -14.94 8.86 23.78
CA SER A 463 -16.33 9.17 23.52
C SER A 463 -16.56 10.67 23.52
N SER A 464 -15.85 11.48 24.30
CA SER A 464 -16.00 12.94 24.32
C SER A 464 -15.42 13.62 23.10
N VAL A 465 -14.29 13.15 22.57
CA VAL A 465 -13.74 13.65 21.29
C VAL A 465 -14.63 13.21 20.12
N PHE A 466 -15.07 11.94 20.13
CA PHE A 466 -16.01 11.43 19.14
C PHE A 466 -17.37 12.15 19.21
N VAL A 467 -17.91 12.38 20.41
CA VAL A 467 -19.17 13.12 20.66
C VAL A 467 -19.00 14.61 20.38
N LEU A 468 -17.87 15.25 20.66
CA LEU A 468 -17.62 16.64 20.27
C LEU A 468 -17.56 16.78 18.75
N ILE A 469 -16.95 15.83 18.06
CA ILE A 469 -16.96 15.76 16.59
C ILE A 469 -18.40 15.56 16.09
N VAL A 470 -19.17 14.63 16.68
CA VAL A 470 -20.57 14.31 16.33
C VAL A 470 -21.57 15.43 16.71
N VAL A 471 -21.35 16.17 17.79
CA VAL A 471 -22.18 17.30 18.26
C VAL A 471 -21.86 18.56 17.46
N PHE A 472 -20.58 18.81 17.16
CA PHE A 472 -20.18 19.81 16.17
C PHE A 472 -20.81 19.51 14.79
N PHE A 473 -20.94 18.22 14.45
CA PHE A 473 -21.69 17.70 13.30
C PHE A 473 -23.15 18.14 13.31
N PHE A 474 -23.85 17.86 14.41
CA PHE A 474 -25.28 18.09 14.53
C PHE A 474 -25.65 19.58 14.50
N PHE A 475 -24.86 20.43 15.16
CA PHE A 475 -25.10 21.88 15.20
C PHE A 475 -24.83 22.57 13.86
N ARG A 476 -23.88 22.08 13.06
CA ARG A 476 -23.55 22.71 11.77
C ARG A 476 -24.53 22.31 10.64
N MET A 477 -25.15 21.13 10.71
CA MET A 477 -26.23 20.76 9.79
C MET A 477 -27.48 21.65 9.96
N LYS A 478 -27.81 22.05 11.20
CA LYS A 478 -28.92 22.99 11.47
C LYS A 478 -28.69 24.39 10.88
N LYS A 479 -27.45 24.85 10.81
CA LYS A 479 -27.11 26.17 10.26
C LYS A 479 -27.22 26.21 8.72
N VAL A 480 -27.05 25.07 8.05
CA VAL A 480 -27.19 24.95 6.58
C VAL A 480 -28.65 24.99 6.12
N LYS A 481 -29.61 24.55 6.94
CA LYS A 481 -31.05 24.68 6.65
C LYS A 481 -31.62 26.10 6.82
N LYS A 482 -30.87 27.05 7.40
CA LYS A 482 -31.34 28.43 7.68
C LYS A 482 -30.81 29.50 6.70
N CYS A 483 -30.02 29.12 5.70
CA CYS A 483 -29.49 30.04 4.68
C CYS A 483 -29.70 29.51 3.25
N GLY A 484 -30.69 28.64 3.06
CA GLY A 484 -31.17 28.21 1.74
C GLY A 484 -32.52 28.86 1.47
#